data_AF-A0A933T0X0-F1
#
_entry.id   AF-A0A933T0X0-F1
#
_cell.length_a   1.000
_cell.length_b   1.000
_cell.length_c   1.000
_cell.angle_alpha   90.00
_cell.angle_beta   90.00
_cell.angle_gamma   90.00
#
_symmetry.space_group_name_H-M   'P 1'
#
loop_
_entity.id
_entity.type
_entity.pdbx_description
1 polymer ?
#
loop_
_entity_poly.entity_id
_entity_poly.type
_entity_poly.pdbx_seq_one_letter_code
_entity_poly.pdbx_strand_id
1 'polypeptide(L)'
;MISNAEIIPGIIAMISSLIAMVMLSRVIPIIGGSIGRMIKMMVTGIFFSVFLHAGFELAAGFGLISEGSLMIIMGILITAGAIAFIAAGNIGIKSLK
;
A
#
# COMPACT_ATOMS: atom_id res chain seq x y z
N MET A 1 9.17 -13.81 -19.22
CA MET A 1 9.64 -12.46 -19.62
C MET A 1 8.44 -11.54 -19.50
N ILE A 2 8.48 -10.55 -18.62
CA ILE A 2 7.36 -9.60 -18.48
C ILE A 2 7.23 -8.82 -19.79
N SER A 3 5.99 -8.57 -20.22
CA SER A 3 5.73 -7.59 -21.27
C SER A 3 6.09 -6.18 -20.79
N ASN A 4 6.64 -5.33 -21.68
CA ASN A 4 6.80 -3.90 -21.41
C ASN A 4 5.47 -3.23 -20.98
N ALA A 5 4.34 -3.82 -21.36
CA ALA A 5 3.00 -3.35 -20.98
C ALA A 5 2.68 -3.53 -19.47
N GLU A 6 3.37 -4.41 -18.75
CA GLU A 6 3.13 -4.66 -17.32
C GLU A 6 4.19 -3.95 -16.45
N ILE A 7 5.41 -3.76 -16.96
CA ILE A 7 6.49 -3.04 -16.27
C ILE A 7 6.12 -1.56 -16.03
N ILE A 8 5.61 -0.88 -17.07
CA ILE A 8 5.31 0.56 -16.99
C ILE A 8 4.24 0.86 -15.93
N PRO A 9 3.07 0.18 -15.91
CA PRO A 9 2.10 0.34 -14.84
C PRO A 9 2.66 0.08 -13.44
N GLY A 10 3.49 -0.97 -13.28
CA GLY A 10 4.12 -1.28 -12.00
C GLY A 10 5.02 -0.14 -11.50
N ILE A 11 5.85 0.42 -12.38
CA ILE A 11 6.71 1.57 -12.04
C ILE A 11 5.86 2.79 -11.65
N ILE A 12 4.83 3.10 -12.44
CA ILE A 12 3.94 4.23 -12.16
C ILE A 12 3.23 4.03 -10.82
N ALA A 13 2.70 2.84 -10.54
CA ALA A 13 2.04 2.52 -9.28
C ALA A 13 2.99 2.67 -8.09
N MET A 14 4.23 2.18 -8.22
CA MET A 14 5.26 2.30 -7.19
C MET A 14 5.61 3.78 -6.91
N ILE A 15 5.86 4.58 -7.95
CA ILE A 15 6.19 6.00 -7.79
C ILE A 15 5.00 6.77 -7.21
N SER A 16 3.80 6.55 -7.74
CA SER A 16 2.59 7.28 -7.33
C SER A 16 2.20 6.95 -5.89
N SER A 17 2.29 5.68 -5.48
CA SER A 17 2.06 5.26 -4.10
C SER A 17 3.09 5.84 -3.14
N LEU A 18 4.37 5.91 -3.54
CA LEU A 18 5.41 6.57 -2.75
C LEU A 18 5.12 8.06 -2.54
N ILE A 19 4.76 8.77 -3.62
CA ILE A 19 4.38 10.19 -3.55
C ILE A 19 3.17 10.38 -2.63
N ALA A 20 2.14 9.55 -2.79
CA ALA A 20 0.94 9.60 -1.94
C ALA A 20 1.28 9.37 -0.46
N MET A 21 2.14 8.40 -0.12
CA MET A 21 2.60 8.19 1.25
C MET A 21 3.33 9.40 1.81
N VAL A 22 4.25 10.00 1.03
CA VAL A 22 5.01 11.19 1.46
C VAL A 22 4.09 12.40 1.65
N MET A 23 3.16 12.64 0.74
CA MET A 23 2.22 13.76 0.87
C MET A 23 1.27 13.57 2.04
N LEU A 24 0.66 12.40 2.17
CA LEU A 24 -0.31 12.14 3.23
C LEU A 24 0.34 12.06 4.61
N SER A 25 1.58 11.56 4.72
CA SER A 25 2.33 11.58 5.98
C SER A 25 2.58 12.99 6.52
N ARG A 26 2.66 14.01 5.65
CA ARG A 26 2.72 15.42 6.05
C ARG A 26 1.38 16.00 6.46
N VAL A 27 0.27 15.54 5.85
CA VAL A 27 -1.09 16.02 6.13
C VAL A 27 -1.67 15.40 7.40
N ILE A 28 -1.37 14.12 7.68
CA ILE A 28 -1.84 13.38 8.86
C ILE A 28 -1.65 14.13 10.19
N PRO A 29 -0.45 14.67 10.53
CA PRO A 29 -0.26 15.39 11.79
C PRO A 29 -1.03 16.72 11.84
N ILE A 30 -1.35 17.33 10.69
CA ILE A 30 -2.10 18.59 10.61
C ILE A 30 -3.58 18.35 10.93
N ILE A 31 -4.16 17.27 10.39
CA ILE A 31 -5.56 16.89 10.69
C ILE A 31 -5.69 16.48 12.17
N GLY A 32 -4.74 15.70 12.68
CA GLY A 32 -4.72 15.26 14.06
C GLY A 32 -5.92 14.41 14.49
N GLY A 33 -6.03 14.16 15.79
CA GLY A 33 -7.19 13.49 16.38
C GLY A 33 -7.40 12.04 15.92
N SER A 34 -8.66 11.62 15.88
CA SER A 34 -9.06 10.28 15.43
C SER A 34 -9.10 10.17 13.90
N ILE A 35 -9.46 11.25 13.20
CA ILE A 35 -9.48 11.31 11.73
C ILE A 35 -8.06 11.17 11.16
N GLY A 36 -7.07 11.90 11.72
CA GLY A 36 -5.67 11.76 11.32
C GLY A 36 -5.13 10.35 11.55
N ARG A 37 -5.50 9.70 12.67
CA ARG A 37 -5.15 8.29 12.92
C ARG A 37 -5.80 7.33 11.93
N MET A 38 -7.07 7.55 11.58
CA MET A 38 -7.77 6.78 10.54
C MET A 38 -7.03 6.88 9.20
N ILE A 39 -6.74 8.11 8.76
CA ILE A 39 -6.02 8.36 7.49
C ILE A 39 -4.64 7.71 7.53
N LYS A 40 -3.91 7.82 8.65
CA LYS A 40 -2.61 7.15 8.82
C LYS A 40 -2.69 5.65 8.58
N MET A 41 -3.66 4.98 9.21
CA MET A 41 -3.87 3.54 9.05
C MET A 41 -4.25 3.18 7.61
N MET A 42 -5.09 3.98 6.95
CA MET A 42 -5.42 3.77 5.53
C MET A 42 -4.20 3.93 4.63
N VAL A 43 -3.37 4.94 4.87
CA VAL A 43 -2.16 5.18 4.06
C VAL A 43 -1.17 4.04 4.20
N THR A 44 -0.91 3.60 5.43
CA THR A 44 -0.03 2.45 5.70
C THR A 44 -0.64 1.14 5.20
N GLY A 45 -1.96 1.00 5.17
CA GLY A 45 -2.62 -0.20 4.63
C GLY A 45 -2.62 -0.24 3.10
N ILE A 46 -3.01 0.86 2.45
CA ILE A 46 -3.23 0.94 1.00
C ILE A 46 -1.92 1.18 0.28
N PHE A 47 -1.33 2.36 0.47
CA PHE A 47 -0.27 2.82 -0.41
C PHE A 47 1.03 2.08 -0.16
N PHE A 48 1.30 1.68 1.08
CA PHE A 48 2.44 0.84 1.38
C PHE A 48 2.30 -0.56 0.78
N SER A 49 1.12 -1.19 0.87
CA SER A 49 0.87 -2.49 0.25
C SER A 49 0.96 -2.42 -1.27
N VAL A 50 0.42 -1.37 -1.89
CA VAL A 50 0.54 -1.12 -3.34
C VAL A 50 2.00 -0.91 -3.74
N PHE A 51 2.76 -0.13 -2.97
CA PHE A 51 4.18 0.10 -3.21
C PHE A 51 4.98 -1.20 -3.19
N LEU A 52 4.81 -2.00 -2.14
CA LEU A 52 5.50 -3.28 -2.01
C LEU A 52 5.05 -4.27 -3.08
N HIS A 53 3.75 -4.38 -3.34
CA HIS A 53 3.19 -5.25 -4.37
C HIS A 53 3.81 -4.95 -5.75
N ALA A 54 3.77 -3.69 -6.18
CA ALA A 54 4.35 -3.28 -7.46
C ALA A 54 5.87 -3.50 -7.50
N GLY A 55 6.57 -3.24 -6.39
CA GLY A 55 8.01 -3.49 -6.29
C GLY A 55 8.36 -4.98 -6.41
N PHE A 56 7.59 -5.86 -5.76
CA PHE A 56 7.79 -7.31 -5.82
C PHE A 56 7.42 -7.90 -7.18
N GLU A 57 6.37 -7.38 -7.83
CA GLU A 57 5.98 -7.78 -9.19
C GLU A 57 7.06 -7.41 -10.21
N LEU A 58 7.61 -6.19 -10.12
CA LEU A 58 8.76 -5.77 -10.93
C LEU A 58 9.98 -6.66 -10.66
N ALA A 59 10.32 -6.90 -9.40
CA ALA A 59 11.45 -7.75 -9.03
C ALA A 59 11.31 -9.18 -9.56
N ALA A 60 10.11 -9.76 -9.44
CA ALA A 60 9.83 -11.11 -9.91
C ALA A 60 10.09 -11.24 -11.41
N GLY A 61 9.63 -10.30 -12.21
CA GLY A 61 9.81 -10.45 -13.64
C GLY A 61 11.08 -9.85 -14.23
N PHE A 62 11.91 -9.17 -13.43
CA PHE A 62 13.36 -9.09 -13.66
C PHE A 62 14.10 -10.38 -13.28
N GLY A 63 13.40 -11.41 -12.80
CA GLY A 63 13.97 -12.70 -12.41
C GLY A 63 14.66 -12.69 -11.05
N LEU A 64 14.46 -11.64 -10.24
CA LEU A 64 15.06 -11.53 -8.90
C LEU A 64 14.32 -12.36 -7.85
N ILE A 65 13.06 -12.71 -8.11
CA ILE A 65 12.17 -13.43 -7.18
C ILE A 65 11.36 -14.48 -7.95
N SER A 66 11.16 -15.65 -7.35
CA SER A 66 10.32 -16.70 -7.94
C SER A 66 8.84 -16.38 -7.84
N GLU A 67 8.03 -16.82 -8.82
CA GLU A 67 6.57 -16.61 -8.82
C GLU A 67 5.89 -17.21 -7.59
N GLY A 68 6.36 -18.36 -7.09
CA GLY A 68 5.84 -18.98 -5.87
C GLY A 68 6.06 -18.10 -4.63
N SER A 69 7.23 -17.47 -4.51
CA SER A 69 7.51 -16.50 -3.45
C SER A 69 6.66 -15.24 -3.60
N LEU A 70 6.47 -14.74 -4.83
CA LEU A 70 5.64 -13.58 -5.12
C LEU A 70 4.20 -13.76 -4.63
N MET A 71 3.57 -14.91 -4.93
CA MET A 71 2.19 -15.19 -4.50
C MET A 71 2.05 -15.17 -2.98
N ILE A 72 3.00 -15.75 -2.25
CA ILE A 72 2.99 -15.76 -0.78
C ILE A 72 3.14 -14.34 -0.24
N ILE A 73 4.11 -13.58 -0.75
CA ILE A 73 4.38 -12.20 -0.32
C ILE A 73 3.15 -11.32 -0.57
N MET A 74 2.53 -11.44 -1.75
CA MET A 74 1.30 -10.71 -2.09
C MET A 74 0.15 -11.05 -1.16
N GLY A 75 -0.07 -12.34 -0.86
CA GLY A 75 -1.12 -12.78 0.06
C GLY A 75 -0.95 -12.16 1.46
N ILE A 76 0.28 -12.12 1.97
CA ILE A 76 0.60 -11.49 3.25
C ILE A 76 0.35 -9.98 3.21
N LEU A 77 0.82 -9.28 2.17
CA LEU A 77 0.65 -7.84 2.03
C LEU A 77 -0.82 -7.43 1.93
N ILE A 78 -1.61 -8.13 1.12
CA ILE A 78 -3.05 -7.87 1.00
C ILE A 78 -3.76 -8.10 2.32
N THR A 79 -3.42 -9.18 3.03
CA THR A 79 -3.99 -9.48 4.35
C THR A 79 -3.65 -8.40 5.38
N ALA A 80 -2.39 -7.96 5.43
CA ALA A 80 -1.95 -6.88 6.30
C ALA A 80 -2.67 -5.56 5.96
N GLY A 81 -2.81 -5.24 4.67
CA GLY A 81 -3.57 -4.08 4.20
C GLY A 81 -5.04 -4.14 4.62
N ALA A 82 -5.69 -5.31 4.48
CA ALA A 82 -7.08 -5.51 4.90
C ALA A 82 -7.27 -5.31 6.41
N ILE A 83 -6.34 -5.83 7.23
CA ILE A 83 -6.35 -5.62 8.68
C ILE A 83 -6.23 -4.12 9.02
N ALA A 84 -5.32 -3.40 8.35
CA ALA A 84 -5.16 -1.96 8.54
C ALA A 84 -6.43 -1.19 8.14
N PHE A 85 -7.10 -1.60 7.07
CA PHE A 85 -8.40 -1.05 6.65
C PHE A 85 -9.50 -1.27 7.68
N ILE A 86 -9.63 -2.49 8.21
CA ILE A 86 -10.62 -2.81 9.24
C ILE A 86 -10.38 -1.94 10.49
N ALA A 87 -9.12 -1.81 10.91
CA ALA A 87 -8.75 -0.95 12.02
C ALA A 87 -9.07 0.52 11.75
N ALA A 88 -8.75 1.02 10.55
CA ALA A 88 -9.08 2.39 10.14
C ALA A 88 -10.60 2.63 10.14
N GLY A 89 -11.39 1.72 9.60
CA GLY A 89 -12.85 1.79 9.59
C GLY A 89 -13.43 1.85 11.00
N ASN A 90 -12.91 1.05 11.93
CA ASN A 90 -13.33 1.09 13.34
C ASN A 90 -13.01 2.43 14.00
N ILE A 91 -11.84 3.03 13.70
CA ILE A 91 -11.50 4.38 14.17
C ILE A 91 -12.47 5.42 13.57
N GLY A 92 -12.77 5.31 12.27
CA GLY A 92 -13.71 6.19 11.58
C GLY A 92 -15.10 6.18 12.21
N ILE A 93 -15.67 4.99 12.45
CA ILE A 93 -17.00 4.85 13.09
C ILE A 93 -17.01 5.48 14.49
N LYS A 94 -15.95 5.28 15.27
CA LYS A 94 -15.83 5.86 16.62
C LYS A 94 -15.60 7.37 16.61
N SER A 95 -15.19 7.95 15.48
CA SER A 95 -14.95 9.39 15.34
C SER A 95 -16.22 10.17 15.02
N LEU A 96 -17.25 9.50 14.51
CA LEU A 96 -18.52 10.08 14.12
C LEU A 96 -19.61 9.94 15.22
N LYS A 97 -19.28 9.27 16.33
CA LYS A 97 -20.12 9.15 17.52
C LYS A 97 -19.61 10.10 18.59
#